data_AF-Q6E4C1-F1
#
_entry.id   AF-Q6E4C1-F1
#
_cell.length_a   1.000
_cell.length_b   1.000
_cell.length_c   1.000
_cell.angle_alpha   90.00
_cell.angle_beta   90.00
_cell.angle_gamma   90.00
#
_symmetry.space_group_name_H-M   'P 1'
#
loop_
_entity.id
_entity.type
_entity.pdbx_description
1 polymer ?
#
loop_
_entity_poly.entity_id
_entity_poly.type
_entity_poly.pdbx_seq_one_letter_code
_entity_poly.pdbx_strand_id
1 'polypeptide(L)'
;MWIKWIATLVAFGALVQSAVACPSQCSCDQTTVDCRNKRFSSVPAGIPTDRQNLWLNNNQITKLEPGVFDSLAQLTRLGLSHNQFTALPARVFDRMGNLQQINLSNNQLKSIPRGAFDNLKSLTHIWLYGNPWDCACSDILYLSRWISQHPGVVRTADDDWSRVVPDSARCSGTNTPVRAVTEASTSPSKCPGYVATTTTPTTTTPEFIPETTTSPQPVITTQKPKPLWDFNCTSIQERKNDGGDCGKPACTTLLNCANFLSCLCSTCALCRKR
;
A
#
# COMPACT_ATOMS: atom_id res chain seq x y z
N MET A 1 3.77 -21.85 73.26
CA MET A 1 2.46 -21.58 72.64
C MET A 1 2.19 -20.10 72.81
N TRP A 2 1.97 -19.24 71.82
CA TRP A 2 1.63 -19.38 70.41
C TRP A 2 2.28 -18.28 69.57
N ILE A 3 2.28 -18.54 68.28
CA ILE A 3 3.03 -17.93 67.18
C ILE A 3 2.61 -16.49 66.89
N LYS A 4 3.61 -15.67 66.58
CA LYS A 4 3.53 -14.32 66.02
C LYS A 4 2.79 -14.36 64.67
N TRP A 5 1.70 -13.61 64.53
CA TRP A 5 1.13 -13.31 63.21
C TRP A 5 1.86 -12.11 62.63
N ILE A 6 2.79 -12.39 61.71
CA ILE A 6 3.37 -11.39 60.82
C ILE A 6 2.29 -11.03 59.80
N ALA A 7 1.78 -9.81 59.88
CA ALA A 7 0.95 -9.23 58.83
C ALA A 7 1.85 -8.90 57.63
N THR A 8 2.02 -9.85 56.71
CA THR A 8 2.64 -9.58 55.41
C THR A 8 1.60 -8.94 54.51
N LEU A 9 1.51 -7.62 54.58
CA LEU A 9 0.84 -6.78 53.59
C LEU A 9 1.65 -6.88 52.30
N VAL A 10 1.40 -7.91 51.48
CA VAL A 10 1.82 -7.89 50.09
C VAL A 10 0.87 -6.94 49.40
N ALA A 11 1.26 -5.66 49.36
CA ALA A 11 0.75 -4.73 48.38
C ALA A 11 1.16 -5.26 47.00
N PHE A 12 0.32 -6.15 46.45
CA PHE A 12 0.24 -6.27 45.01
C PHE A 12 -0.25 -4.91 44.52
N GLY A 13 0.70 -4.06 44.15
CA GLY A 13 0.47 -3.02 43.15
C GLY A 13 0.04 -3.73 41.88
N ALA A 14 -1.21 -4.20 41.85
CA ALA A 14 -1.90 -4.40 40.61
C ALA A 14 -1.89 -3.03 39.98
N LEU A 15 -1.05 -2.88 38.96
CA LEU A 15 -1.25 -1.94 37.88
C LEU A 15 -2.75 -1.98 37.60
N VAL A 16 -3.49 -0.98 38.08
CA VAL A 16 -4.84 -0.74 37.61
C VAL A 16 -4.62 -0.27 36.20
N GLN A 17 -4.45 -1.24 35.30
CA GLN A 17 -4.58 -1.06 33.87
C GLN A 17 -5.95 -0.43 33.77
N SER A 18 -5.97 0.89 33.56
CA SER A 18 -7.22 1.64 33.45
C SER A 18 -7.94 1.00 32.29
N ALA A 19 -8.87 0.10 32.61
CA ALA A 19 -9.69 -0.56 31.62
C ALA A 19 -10.47 0.60 31.00
N VAL A 20 -10.02 1.02 29.82
CA VAL A 20 -10.71 2.05 29.07
C VAL A 20 -12.14 1.54 28.93
N ALA A 21 -13.08 2.29 29.51
CA ALA A 21 -14.47 1.89 29.54
C ALA A 21 -14.99 1.78 28.09
N CYS A 22 -15.95 0.89 27.87
CA CYS A 22 -16.60 0.78 26.57
C CYS A 22 -17.20 2.15 26.15
N PRO A 23 -17.04 2.60 24.89
CA PRO A 23 -17.70 3.80 24.41
C PRO A 23 -19.21 3.72 24.66
N SER A 24 -19.81 4.78 25.19
CA SER A 24 -21.18 4.76 25.76
C SER A 24 -22.29 4.30 24.80
N GLN A 25 -22.07 4.45 23.49
CA GLN A 25 -23.03 4.06 22.45
C GLN A 25 -22.70 2.69 21.81
N CYS A 26 -21.56 2.09 22.18
CA CYS A 26 -21.12 0.79 21.69
C CYS A 26 -21.37 -0.30 22.75
N SER A 27 -21.33 -1.55 22.31
CA SER A 27 -21.32 -2.72 23.19
C SER A 27 -19.93 -3.35 23.16
N CYS A 28 -19.41 -3.76 24.31
CA CYS A 28 -18.10 -4.40 24.39
C CYS A 28 -18.18 -5.74 25.10
N ASP A 29 -17.60 -6.78 24.48
CA ASP A 29 -17.26 -8.04 25.15
C ASP A 29 -15.73 -8.13 25.34
N GLN A 30 -15.20 -9.26 25.80
CA GLN A 30 -13.76 -9.46 26.06
C GLN A 30 -12.85 -9.12 24.87
N THR A 31 -13.30 -9.34 23.64
CA THR A 31 -12.47 -9.24 22.43
C THR A 31 -12.99 -8.21 21.43
N THR A 32 -14.24 -7.76 21.58
CA THR A 32 -14.99 -7.04 20.56
C THR A 32 -15.53 -5.73 21.08
N VAL A 33 -15.42 -4.70 20.24
CA VAL A 33 -16.13 -3.43 20.35
C VAL A 33 -17.13 -3.35 19.19
N ASP A 34 -18.41 -3.45 19.49
CA ASP A 34 -19.51 -3.38 18.53
C ASP A 34 -20.16 -2.00 18.55
N CYS A 35 -19.90 -1.23 17.50
CA CYS A 35 -20.41 0.11 17.25
C CYS A 35 -21.30 0.15 15.98
N ARG A 36 -21.85 -0.99 15.54
CA ARG A 36 -22.66 -1.07 14.31
C ARG A 36 -24.04 -0.42 14.48
N ASN A 37 -24.57 0.17 13.41
CA ASN A 37 -25.93 0.71 13.35
C ASN A 37 -26.24 1.78 14.41
N LYS A 38 -25.24 2.60 14.78
CA LYS A 38 -25.38 3.65 15.81
C LYS A 38 -25.49 5.06 15.24
N ARG A 39 -25.51 5.20 13.91
CA ARG A 39 -25.56 6.48 13.19
C ARG A 39 -24.39 7.41 13.54
N PHE A 40 -23.23 6.85 13.86
CA PHE A 40 -22.04 7.65 14.12
C PHE A 40 -21.64 8.46 12.89
N SER A 41 -21.32 9.74 13.09
CA SER A 41 -20.73 10.62 12.08
C SER A 41 -19.19 10.63 12.11
N SER A 42 -18.60 10.13 13.20
CA SER A 42 -17.16 9.98 13.43
C SER A 42 -16.87 8.70 14.21
N VAL A 43 -15.61 8.23 14.20
CA VAL A 43 -15.19 7.13 15.08
C VAL A 43 -15.34 7.56 16.55
N PRO A 44 -15.97 6.75 17.42
CA PRO A 44 -16.09 7.08 18.84
C PRO A 44 -14.74 7.18 19.54
N ALA A 45 -14.59 8.13 20.46
CA ALA A 45 -13.41 8.21 21.32
C ALA A 45 -13.42 7.10 22.39
N GLY A 46 -12.24 6.82 22.95
CA GLY A 46 -12.12 5.86 24.06
C GLY A 46 -12.35 4.41 23.67
N ILE A 47 -11.99 4.01 22.45
CA ILE A 47 -12.01 2.59 22.07
C ILE A 47 -10.93 1.85 22.88
N PRO A 48 -11.27 0.78 23.61
CA PRO A 48 -10.29 0.04 24.39
C PRO A 48 -9.23 -0.61 23.48
N THR A 49 -7.96 -0.45 23.85
CA THR A 49 -6.80 -0.81 23.01
C THR A 49 -6.42 -2.29 23.07
N ASP A 50 -7.01 -3.02 24.00
CA ASP A 50 -6.79 -4.45 24.28
C ASP A 50 -7.68 -5.39 23.45
N ARG A 51 -8.59 -4.82 22.64
CA ARG A 51 -9.58 -5.57 21.86
C ARG A 51 -9.03 -5.96 20.49
N GLN A 52 -9.58 -7.04 19.95
CA GLN A 52 -9.17 -7.64 18.70
C GLN A 52 -10.15 -7.34 17.55
N ASN A 53 -11.43 -7.10 17.85
CA ASN A 53 -12.45 -6.84 16.85
C ASN A 53 -13.08 -5.46 17.05
N LEU A 54 -13.12 -4.65 16.00
CA LEU A 54 -13.82 -3.37 16.00
C LEU A 54 -14.82 -3.32 14.84
N TRP A 55 -16.10 -3.17 15.17
CA TRP A 55 -17.18 -3.12 14.20
C TRP A 55 -17.80 -1.72 14.15
N LEU A 56 -17.53 -0.97 13.08
CA LEU A 56 -18.07 0.37 12.80
C LEU A 56 -19.00 0.37 11.58
N ASN A 57 -19.44 -0.80 11.12
CA ASN A 57 -20.27 -0.92 9.91
C ASN A 57 -21.65 -0.27 10.08
N ASN A 58 -22.27 0.12 8.96
CA ASN A 58 -23.62 0.71 8.92
C ASN A 58 -23.73 1.97 9.80
N ASN A 59 -22.83 2.91 9.58
CA ASN A 59 -22.84 4.23 10.22
C ASN A 59 -22.83 5.33 9.14
N GLN A 60 -22.64 6.58 9.55
CA GLN A 60 -22.65 7.76 8.68
C GLN A 60 -21.28 8.45 8.73
N ILE A 61 -20.22 7.67 8.94
CA ILE A 61 -18.87 8.21 9.08
C ILE A 61 -18.36 8.62 7.71
N THR A 62 -17.96 9.88 7.57
CA THR A 62 -17.52 10.45 6.30
C THR A 62 -16.01 10.53 6.18
N LYS A 63 -15.30 10.65 7.31
CA LYS A 63 -13.85 10.84 7.38
C LYS A 63 -13.28 10.11 8.59
N LEU A 64 -12.02 9.71 8.47
CA LEU A 64 -11.21 9.24 9.58
C LEU A 64 -10.21 10.34 9.94
N GLU A 65 -10.01 10.57 11.24
CA GLU A 65 -8.93 11.45 11.68
C GLU A 65 -7.58 10.74 11.50
N PRO A 66 -6.50 11.46 11.13
CA PRO A 66 -5.16 10.88 11.09
C PRO A 66 -4.79 10.23 12.43
N GLY A 67 -4.29 9.00 12.38
CA GLY A 67 -3.86 8.25 13.57
C GLY A 67 -5.00 7.71 14.46
N VAL A 68 -6.26 7.77 14.03
CA VAL A 68 -7.42 7.31 14.82
C VAL A 68 -7.33 5.84 15.26
N PHE A 69 -6.56 5.01 14.55
CA PHE A 69 -6.35 3.60 14.87
C PHE A 69 -4.96 3.27 15.42
N ASP A 70 -4.10 4.27 15.65
CA ASP A 70 -2.69 4.05 15.99
C ASP A 70 -2.50 3.32 17.32
N SER A 71 -3.40 3.53 18.28
CA SER A 71 -3.40 2.87 19.59
C SER A 71 -4.02 1.46 19.56
N LEU A 72 -4.68 1.07 18.47
CA LEU A 72 -5.46 -0.17 18.36
C LEU A 72 -4.64 -1.31 17.73
N ALA A 73 -3.37 -1.45 18.13
CA ALA A 73 -2.41 -2.38 17.53
C ALA A 73 -2.78 -3.89 17.71
N GLN A 74 -3.71 -4.20 18.61
CA GLN A 74 -4.19 -5.57 18.86
C GLN A 74 -5.32 -6.00 17.89
N LEU A 75 -5.84 -5.09 17.07
CA LEU A 75 -6.93 -5.43 16.16
C LEU A 75 -6.52 -6.48 15.13
N THR A 76 -7.34 -7.51 15.02
CA THR A 76 -7.31 -8.56 13.99
C THR A 76 -8.45 -8.41 12.99
N ARG A 77 -9.57 -7.77 13.38
CA ARG A 77 -10.72 -7.51 12.50
C ARG A 77 -11.23 -6.08 12.63
N LEU A 78 -11.38 -5.41 11.48
CA LEU A 78 -11.87 -4.05 11.38
C LEU A 78 -13.00 -3.96 10.35
N GLY A 79 -14.21 -3.69 10.80
CA GLY A 79 -15.38 -3.46 9.94
C GLY A 79 -15.67 -1.98 9.77
N LEU A 80 -15.54 -1.48 8.54
CA LEU A 80 -15.80 -0.09 8.14
C LEU A 80 -16.82 0.01 7.00
N SER A 81 -17.50 -1.08 6.66
CA SER A 81 -18.41 -1.10 5.51
C SER A 81 -19.70 -0.32 5.74
N HIS A 82 -20.37 0.07 4.66
CA HIS A 82 -21.62 0.84 4.74
C HIS A 82 -21.45 2.11 5.58
N ASN A 83 -20.42 2.88 5.24
CA ASN A 83 -20.18 4.24 5.71
C ASN A 83 -20.15 5.17 4.50
N GLN A 84 -19.65 6.38 4.67
CA GLN A 84 -19.61 7.42 3.63
C GLN A 84 -18.18 7.91 3.40
N PHE A 85 -17.18 7.05 3.59
CA PHE A 85 -15.77 7.43 3.43
C PHE A 85 -15.49 7.85 2.00
N THR A 86 -15.09 9.10 1.79
CA THR A 86 -14.69 9.63 0.47
C THR A 86 -13.19 9.47 0.21
N ALA A 87 -12.40 9.43 1.29
CA ALA A 87 -10.96 9.23 1.26
C ALA A 87 -10.50 8.63 2.61
N LEU A 88 -9.33 8.00 2.60
CA LEU A 88 -8.63 7.56 3.81
C LEU A 88 -7.43 8.47 4.06
N PRO A 89 -7.11 8.81 5.31
CA PRO A 89 -5.84 9.46 5.63
C PRO A 89 -4.67 8.57 5.21
N ALA A 90 -3.57 9.20 4.79
CA ALA A 90 -2.32 8.47 4.60
C ALA A 90 -1.92 7.78 5.91
N ARG A 91 -1.38 6.56 5.81
CA ARG A 91 -0.80 5.83 6.95
C ARG A 91 -1.81 5.42 8.04
N VAL A 92 -3.12 5.53 7.80
CA VAL A 92 -4.17 5.23 8.81
C VAL A 92 -4.15 3.78 9.34
N PHE A 93 -3.51 2.85 8.62
CA PHE A 93 -3.39 1.45 9.04
C PHE A 93 -1.95 1.01 9.37
N ASP A 94 -0.99 1.95 9.48
CA ASP A 94 0.43 1.63 9.64
C ASP A 94 0.76 0.81 10.89
N ARG A 95 0.00 1.01 11.97
CA ARG A 95 0.19 0.30 13.25
C ARG A 95 -0.54 -1.03 13.34
N MET A 96 -1.27 -1.41 12.30
CA MET A 96 -2.19 -2.56 12.31
C MET A 96 -1.55 -3.84 11.76
N GLY A 97 -0.34 -4.18 12.22
CA GLY A 97 0.41 -5.34 11.71
C GLY A 97 -0.29 -6.69 11.90
N ASN A 98 -1.11 -6.81 12.95
CA ASN A 98 -1.88 -8.00 13.29
C ASN A 98 -3.22 -8.11 12.55
N LEU A 99 -3.59 -7.11 11.74
CA LEU A 99 -4.91 -7.05 11.11
C LEU A 99 -5.05 -8.13 10.05
N GLN A 100 -6.04 -9.00 10.23
CA GLN A 100 -6.33 -10.12 9.35
C GLN A 100 -7.49 -9.82 8.40
N GLN A 101 -8.47 -9.06 8.87
CA GLN A 101 -9.68 -8.77 8.12
C GLN A 101 -9.98 -7.28 8.15
N ILE A 102 -10.12 -6.67 6.97
CA ILE A 102 -10.58 -5.29 6.84
C ILE A 102 -11.71 -5.19 5.81
N ASN A 103 -12.85 -4.65 6.24
CA ASN A 103 -13.99 -4.45 5.36
C ASN A 103 -14.18 -2.96 5.06
N LEU A 104 -13.84 -2.54 3.84
CA LEU A 104 -14.02 -1.17 3.32
C LEU A 104 -15.14 -1.10 2.27
N SER A 105 -15.92 -2.16 2.08
CA SER A 105 -16.94 -2.20 1.04
C SER A 105 -18.07 -1.20 1.27
N ASN A 106 -18.82 -0.88 0.22
CA ASN A 106 -20.00 -0.02 0.30
C ASN A 106 -19.69 1.33 0.98
N ASN A 107 -18.70 2.03 0.43
CA ASN A 107 -18.27 3.37 0.83
C ASN A 107 -18.20 4.26 -0.44
N GLN A 108 -17.62 5.46 -0.32
CA GLN A 108 -17.50 6.42 -1.42
C GLN A 108 -16.03 6.63 -1.84
N LEU A 109 -15.18 5.63 -1.63
CA LEU A 109 -13.76 5.72 -1.92
C LEU A 109 -13.51 5.73 -3.43
N LYS A 110 -12.72 6.70 -3.88
CA LYS A 110 -12.28 6.82 -5.28
C LYS A 110 -10.89 6.23 -5.52
N SER A 111 -10.04 6.26 -4.50
CA SER A 111 -8.69 5.71 -4.52
C SER A 111 -8.28 5.29 -3.11
N ILE A 112 -7.14 4.62 -2.99
CA ILE A 112 -6.50 4.29 -1.71
C ILE A 112 -5.16 5.03 -1.66
N PRO A 113 -4.81 5.71 -0.55
CA PRO A 113 -3.52 6.36 -0.41
C PRO A 113 -2.37 5.39 -0.64
N ARG A 114 -1.33 5.87 -1.32
CA ARG A 114 -0.15 5.06 -1.61
C ARG A 114 0.44 4.50 -0.31
N GLY A 115 0.62 3.18 -0.29
CA GLY A 115 1.21 2.46 0.84
C GLY A 115 0.25 2.13 1.99
N ALA A 116 -1.04 2.46 1.89
CA ALA A 116 -1.99 2.28 3.00
C ALA A 116 -2.10 0.83 3.51
N PHE A 117 -1.81 -0.17 2.67
CA PHE A 117 -1.88 -1.59 3.02
C PHE A 117 -0.52 -2.25 3.21
N ASP A 118 0.59 -1.51 3.06
CA ASP A 118 1.93 -2.10 3.01
C ASP A 118 2.34 -2.74 4.35
N ASN A 119 1.81 -2.23 5.46
CA ASN A 119 2.09 -2.71 6.81
C ASN A 119 1.11 -3.79 7.31
N LEU A 120 0.08 -4.14 6.53
CA LEU A 120 -0.92 -5.14 6.89
C LEU A 120 -0.39 -6.57 6.64
N LYS A 121 0.64 -6.98 7.38
CA LYS A 121 1.39 -8.23 7.13
C LYS A 121 0.59 -9.50 7.40
N SER A 122 -0.41 -9.44 8.27
CA SER A 122 -1.29 -10.56 8.60
C SER A 122 -2.58 -10.62 7.79
N LEU A 123 -2.75 -9.76 6.78
CA LEU A 123 -4.02 -9.61 6.06
C LEU A 123 -4.37 -10.87 5.25
N THR A 124 -5.58 -11.37 5.47
CA THR A 124 -6.13 -12.57 4.79
C THR A 124 -7.42 -12.28 4.03
N HIS A 125 -8.18 -11.26 4.47
CA HIS A 125 -9.46 -10.89 3.89
C HIS A 125 -9.58 -9.37 3.77
N ILE A 126 -9.87 -8.90 2.56
CA ILE A 126 -10.21 -7.52 2.30
C ILE A 126 -11.43 -7.43 1.38
N TRP A 127 -12.39 -6.59 1.74
CA TRP A 127 -13.56 -6.30 0.90
C TRP A 127 -13.50 -4.85 0.43
N LEU A 128 -13.55 -4.66 -0.89
CA LEU A 128 -13.39 -3.36 -1.57
C LEU A 128 -14.54 -3.05 -2.55
N TYR A 129 -15.45 -3.98 -2.76
CA TYR A 129 -16.58 -3.82 -3.67
C TYR A 129 -17.53 -2.70 -3.20
N GLY A 130 -18.39 -2.20 -4.11
CA GLY A 130 -19.35 -1.15 -3.76
C GLY A 130 -18.69 0.20 -3.44
N ASN A 131 -17.53 0.49 -4.02
CA ASN A 131 -16.89 1.80 -4.00
C ASN A 131 -16.79 2.35 -5.43
N PRO A 132 -16.98 3.65 -5.65
CA PRO A 132 -16.87 4.29 -6.97
C PRO A 132 -15.41 4.56 -7.35
N TRP A 133 -14.62 3.51 -7.54
CA TRP A 133 -13.18 3.62 -7.86
C TRP A 133 -12.94 4.47 -9.12
N ASP A 134 -12.19 5.55 -8.99
CA ASP A 134 -11.86 6.47 -10.08
C ASP A 134 -10.61 5.95 -10.81
N CYS A 135 -10.86 5.13 -11.83
CA CYS A 135 -9.78 4.52 -12.61
C CYS A 135 -9.19 5.43 -13.70
N ALA A 136 -9.70 6.66 -13.87
CA ALA A 136 -9.14 7.63 -14.80
C ALA A 136 -8.01 8.43 -14.15
N CYS A 137 -8.11 8.69 -12.85
CA CYS A 137 -7.07 9.30 -12.03
C CYS A 137 -5.90 8.33 -11.76
N SER A 138 -4.65 8.82 -11.83
CA SER A 138 -3.45 8.02 -11.56
C SER A 138 -3.30 7.53 -10.11
N ASP A 139 -4.00 8.10 -9.15
CA ASP A 139 -3.96 7.66 -7.75
C ASP A 139 -4.47 6.22 -7.57
N ILE A 140 -5.28 5.72 -8.51
CA ILE A 140 -5.76 4.34 -8.51
C ILE A 140 -4.64 3.31 -8.67
N LEU A 141 -3.49 3.71 -9.23
CA LEU A 141 -2.42 2.77 -9.61
C LEU A 141 -1.85 2.01 -8.42
N TYR A 142 -1.85 2.60 -7.22
CA TYR A 142 -1.47 1.88 -6.01
C TYR A 142 -2.41 0.69 -5.76
N LEU A 143 -3.72 0.95 -5.71
CA LEU A 143 -4.73 -0.08 -5.46
C LEU A 143 -4.73 -1.15 -6.56
N SER A 144 -4.66 -0.73 -7.82
CA SER A 144 -4.62 -1.63 -8.97
C SER A 144 -3.45 -2.62 -8.88
N ARG A 145 -2.23 -2.11 -8.66
CA ARG A 145 -1.04 -2.94 -8.51
C ARG A 145 -1.12 -3.83 -7.26
N TRP A 146 -1.61 -3.29 -6.15
CA TRP A 146 -1.72 -4.03 -4.90
C TRP A 146 -2.66 -5.24 -5.04
N ILE A 147 -3.84 -5.07 -5.65
CA ILE A 147 -4.78 -6.17 -5.91
C ILE A 147 -4.16 -7.20 -6.86
N SER A 148 -3.44 -6.75 -7.89
CA SER A 148 -2.75 -7.65 -8.83
C SER A 148 -1.67 -8.51 -8.16
N GLN A 149 -1.01 -7.98 -7.13
CA GLN A 149 -0.02 -8.72 -6.33
C GLN A 149 -0.64 -9.59 -5.24
N HIS A 150 -1.83 -9.24 -4.74
CA HIS A 150 -2.51 -9.93 -3.65
C HIS A 150 -3.94 -10.40 -4.03
N PRO A 151 -4.14 -11.11 -5.15
CA PRO A 151 -5.48 -11.49 -5.57
C PRO A 151 -6.16 -12.43 -4.56
N GLY A 152 -5.39 -13.28 -3.88
CA GLY A 152 -5.89 -14.31 -2.96
C GLY A 152 -6.58 -13.80 -1.69
N VAL A 153 -6.45 -12.51 -1.35
CA VAL A 153 -7.05 -11.93 -0.13
C VAL A 153 -8.30 -11.12 -0.39
N VAL A 154 -8.60 -10.77 -1.65
CA VAL A 154 -9.75 -9.91 -2.00
C VAL A 154 -11.03 -10.73 -2.07
N ARG A 155 -12.05 -10.30 -1.33
CA ARG A 155 -13.32 -11.01 -1.10
C ARG A 155 -14.52 -10.25 -1.66
N THR A 156 -15.65 -10.94 -1.79
CA THR A 156 -16.94 -10.39 -2.25
C THR A 156 -18.06 -10.56 -1.22
N ALA A 157 -19.24 -10.01 -1.50
CA ALA A 157 -20.45 -10.02 -0.67
C ALA A 157 -21.37 -11.25 -0.86
N ASP A 158 -20.83 -12.37 -1.35
CA ASP A 158 -21.67 -13.54 -1.60
C ASP A 158 -22.09 -14.24 -0.30
N ASP A 159 -22.93 -15.27 -0.42
CA ASP A 159 -23.62 -15.91 0.71
C ASP A 159 -22.67 -16.40 1.83
N ASP A 160 -21.37 -16.59 1.55
CA ASP A 160 -20.37 -17.03 2.52
C ASP A 160 -19.37 -15.93 2.95
N TRP A 161 -19.39 -14.73 2.33
CA TRP A 161 -18.43 -13.63 2.55
C TRP A 161 -16.94 -13.98 2.39
N SER A 162 -16.60 -15.24 2.15
CA SER A 162 -15.24 -15.79 2.19
C SER A 162 -14.66 -16.01 0.79
N ARG A 163 -15.48 -15.96 -0.27
CA ARG A 163 -15.03 -16.29 -1.63
C ARG A 163 -14.02 -15.27 -2.15
N VAL A 164 -12.90 -15.78 -2.67
CA VAL A 164 -11.86 -14.98 -3.33
C VAL A 164 -12.40 -14.47 -4.67
N VAL A 165 -12.54 -13.15 -4.81
CA VAL A 165 -12.92 -12.50 -6.07
C VAL A 165 -12.11 -11.22 -6.24
N PRO A 166 -10.91 -11.29 -6.86
CA PRO A 166 -10.03 -10.14 -7.07
C PRO A 166 -10.67 -9.04 -7.93
N ASP A 167 -11.61 -9.43 -8.79
CA ASP A 167 -12.29 -8.54 -9.71
C ASP A 167 -13.54 -7.86 -9.12
N SER A 168 -13.79 -8.02 -7.81
CA SER A 168 -14.93 -7.44 -7.11
C SER A 168 -14.83 -5.92 -6.95
N ALA A 169 -13.61 -5.37 -6.89
CA ALA A 169 -13.37 -3.93 -7.00
C ALA A 169 -13.44 -3.49 -8.46
N ARG A 170 -14.42 -2.66 -8.81
CA ARG A 170 -14.71 -2.24 -10.18
C ARG A 170 -14.62 -0.73 -10.36
N CYS A 171 -14.07 -0.32 -11.48
CA CYS A 171 -13.98 1.06 -11.91
C CYS A 171 -15.37 1.68 -12.09
N SER A 172 -15.56 2.88 -11.56
CA SER A 172 -16.77 3.66 -11.76
C SER A 172 -16.98 3.95 -13.26
N GLY A 173 -18.23 3.79 -13.73
CA GLY A 173 -18.62 4.00 -15.12
C GLY A 173 -18.32 2.84 -16.07
N THR A 174 -17.11 2.27 -16.03
CA THR A 174 -16.71 1.19 -16.97
C THR A 174 -16.99 -0.21 -16.44
N ASN A 175 -17.17 -0.38 -15.13
CA ASN A 175 -17.26 -1.67 -14.45
C ASN A 175 -16.08 -2.64 -14.68
N THR A 176 -14.97 -2.16 -15.24
CA THR A 176 -13.76 -2.95 -15.43
C THR A 176 -13.10 -3.25 -14.08
N PRO A 177 -12.49 -4.42 -13.88
CA PRO A 177 -11.76 -4.71 -12.64
C PRO A 177 -10.64 -3.68 -12.39
N VAL A 178 -10.55 -3.15 -11.18
CA VAL A 178 -9.51 -2.17 -10.82
C VAL A 178 -8.10 -2.71 -11.06
N ARG A 179 -7.91 -4.02 -10.82
CA ARG A 179 -6.62 -4.70 -11.02
C ARG A 179 -6.16 -4.78 -12.49
N ALA A 180 -7.07 -4.54 -13.44
CA ALA A 180 -6.76 -4.51 -14.88
C ALA A 180 -6.36 -3.12 -15.40
N VAL A 181 -6.40 -2.09 -14.55
CA VAL A 181 -6.01 -0.72 -14.93
C VAL A 181 -4.51 -0.65 -15.19
N THR A 182 -4.13 0.06 -16.25
CA THR A 182 -2.72 0.28 -16.64
C THR A 182 -2.36 1.76 -16.52
N GLU A 183 -1.07 2.06 -16.40
CA GLU A 183 -0.59 3.45 -16.34
C GLU A 183 -1.05 4.28 -17.54
N ALA A 184 -1.01 3.71 -18.74
CA ALA A 184 -1.43 4.35 -19.99
C ALA A 184 -2.92 4.74 -20.00
N SER A 185 -3.76 4.05 -19.23
CA SER A 185 -5.20 4.37 -19.10
C SER A 185 -5.51 5.47 -18.08
N THR A 186 -4.51 5.90 -17.31
CA THR A 186 -4.67 6.88 -16.21
C THR A 186 -3.96 8.20 -16.53
N SER A 187 -4.32 9.27 -15.82
CA SER A 187 -3.56 10.52 -15.88
C SER A 187 -3.67 11.32 -14.57
N PRO A 188 -2.58 11.96 -14.10
CA PRO A 188 -2.65 12.89 -12.97
C PRO A 188 -3.60 14.07 -13.21
N SER A 189 -3.72 14.51 -14.46
CA SER A 189 -4.62 15.61 -14.84
C SER A 189 -6.10 15.33 -14.60
N LYS A 190 -6.48 14.05 -14.49
CA LYS A 190 -7.85 13.59 -14.22
C LYS A 190 -8.13 13.42 -12.72
N CYS A 191 -7.14 13.66 -11.86
CA CYS A 191 -7.29 13.52 -10.41
C CYS A 191 -7.90 14.77 -9.76
N PRO A 192 -8.75 14.61 -8.72
CA PRO A 192 -9.24 15.73 -7.92
C PRO A 192 -8.08 16.54 -7.33
N GLY A 193 -8.13 17.88 -7.47
CA GLY A 193 -7.11 18.77 -6.89
C GLY A 193 -5.79 18.81 -7.66
N TYR A 194 -5.72 18.25 -8.88
CA TYR A 194 -4.55 18.43 -9.74
C TYR A 194 -4.34 19.92 -10.06
N VAL A 195 -3.17 20.44 -9.68
CA VAL A 195 -2.68 21.74 -10.12
C VAL A 195 -1.58 21.46 -11.13
N ALA A 196 -1.74 21.94 -12.36
CA ALA A 196 -0.70 21.84 -13.36
C ALA A 196 0.53 22.60 -12.86
N THR A 197 1.60 21.89 -12.50
CA THR A 197 2.91 22.52 -12.32
C THR A 197 3.38 23.00 -13.67
N THR A 198 3.14 24.27 -13.97
CA THR A 198 3.79 24.97 -15.07
C THR A 198 5.26 25.12 -14.70
N THR A 199 6.06 24.07 -14.93
CA THR A 199 7.49 24.27 -15.11
C THR A 199 7.64 25.04 -16.41
N THR A 200 7.62 26.37 -16.33
CA THR A 200 8.13 27.23 -17.39
C THR A 200 9.54 26.72 -17.66
N PRO A 201 9.85 26.21 -18.87
CA PRO A 201 11.22 25.94 -19.24
C PRO A 201 11.91 27.29 -19.13
N THR A 202 12.72 27.47 -18.09
CA THR A 202 13.60 28.64 -18.06
C THR A 202 14.62 28.34 -19.14
N THR A 203 14.39 28.87 -20.33
CA THR A 203 15.41 29.00 -21.35
C THR A 203 16.44 29.97 -20.80
N THR A 204 17.30 29.50 -19.89
CA THR A 204 18.59 30.13 -19.66
C THR A 204 19.36 29.96 -20.97
N THR A 205 19.26 30.97 -21.82
CA THR A 205 20.26 31.24 -22.85
C THR A 205 21.63 31.14 -22.17
N PRO A 206 22.52 30.23 -22.58
CA PRO A 206 23.86 30.20 -22.03
C PRO A 206 24.53 31.54 -22.37
N GLU A 207 24.79 32.34 -21.35
CA GLU A 207 25.57 33.56 -21.46
C GLU A 207 26.98 33.16 -21.91
N PHE A 208 27.35 33.59 -23.12
CA PHE A 208 28.67 33.33 -23.69
C PHE A 208 29.68 34.16 -22.91
N ILE A 209 30.28 33.59 -21.88
CA ILE A 209 31.43 34.18 -21.20
C ILE A 209 32.64 33.94 -22.13
N PRO A 210 33.31 35.00 -22.64
CA PRO A 210 34.56 34.81 -23.35
C PRO A 210 35.63 34.37 -22.35
N GLU A 211 36.00 33.08 -22.39
CA GLU A 211 37.14 32.56 -21.64
C GLU A 211 38.44 33.13 -22.23
N THR A 212 39.00 34.13 -21.56
CA THR A 212 40.40 34.50 -21.74
C THR A 212 41.30 33.41 -21.15
N THR A 213 42.20 32.98 -22.01
CA THR A 213 43.31 32.04 -21.87
C THR A 213 44.02 32.14 -20.51
N THR A 214 44.35 30.99 -19.90
CA THR A 214 45.72 30.51 -19.57
C THR A 214 45.71 29.62 -18.31
N SER A 215 45.75 28.29 -18.46
CA SER A 215 46.33 27.37 -17.47
C SER A 215 46.55 25.95 -18.06
N PRO A 216 47.50 25.15 -17.53
CA PRO A 216 48.16 24.08 -18.28
C PRO A 216 47.32 22.80 -18.42
N GLN A 217 47.56 22.10 -19.52
CA GLN A 217 47.00 20.79 -19.86
C GLN A 217 47.35 19.71 -18.81
N PRO A 218 46.40 18.83 -18.44
CA PRO A 218 46.73 17.54 -17.85
C PRO A 218 47.09 16.53 -18.95
N VAL A 219 48.17 15.80 -18.71
CA VAL A 219 48.68 14.70 -19.54
C VAL A 219 47.64 13.57 -19.60
N ILE A 220 47.21 13.20 -20.81
CA ILE A 220 46.34 12.04 -21.06
C ILE A 220 47.22 10.79 -21.04
N THR A 221 47.17 10.03 -19.94
CA THR A 221 47.68 8.65 -19.93
C THR A 221 46.58 7.73 -20.47
N THR A 222 46.76 7.24 -21.69
CA THR A 222 45.88 6.23 -22.30
C THR A 222 45.96 4.91 -21.54
N GLN A 223 44.97 4.61 -20.69
CA GLN A 223 44.72 3.24 -20.27
C GLN A 223 43.65 2.60 -21.17
N LYS A 224 44.07 1.56 -21.88
CA LYS A 224 43.26 0.70 -22.74
C LYS A 224 42.17 0.01 -21.89
N PRO A 225 40.89 -0.05 -22.32
CA PRO A 225 39.86 -0.78 -21.59
C PRO A 225 40.24 -2.26 -21.45
N LYS A 226 40.23 -2.79 -20.21
CA LYS A 226 40.34 -4.23 -19.96
C LYS A 226 39.08 -4.92 -20.52
N PRO A 227 39.22 -6.03 -21.28
CA PRO A 227 38.07 -6.72 -21.83
C PRO A 227 37.39 -7.53 -20.71
N LEU A 228 36.06 -7.45 -20.64
CA LEU A 228 35.22 -8.11 -19.65
C LEU A 228 34.95 -9.56 -20.11
N TRP A 229 35.76 -10.54 -19.68
CA TRP A 229 35.63 -11.96 -20.08
C TRP A 229 35.18 -12.92 -18.96
N ASP A 230 34.76 -12.46 -17.79
CA ASP A 230 34.51 -13.35 -16.65
C ASP A 230 33.04 -13.40 -16.18
N PHE A 231 32.11 -13.71 -17.08
CA PHE A 231 30.79 -14.20 -16.68
C PHE A 231 30.62 -15.65 -17.13
N ASN A 232 30.74 -16.57 -16.17
CA ASN A 232 30.53 -18.00 -16.37
C ASN A 232 29.08 -18.36 -16.05
N CYS A 233 28.25 -18.55 -17.07
CA CYS A 233 26.90 -19.10 -16.94
C CYS A 233 26.99 -20.62 -16.82
N THR A 234 26.85 -21.16 -15.61
CA THR A 234 26.70 -22.61 -15.40
C THR A 234 25.24 -22.95 -15.05
N SER A 235 24.71 -23.98 -15.72
CA SER A 235 23.40 -24.64 -15.53
C SER A 235 22.19 -24.06 -16.29
N ILE A 236 22.05 -24.40 -17.58
CA ILE A 236 20.74 -24.62 -18.21
C ILE A 236 20.50 -26.14 -18.19
N GLN A 237 19.49 -26.60 -17.44
CA GLN A 237 18.91 -27.92 -17.70
C GLN A 237 18.02 -27.79 -18.94
N GLU A 238 18.43 -28.46 -20.02
CA GLU A 238 17.66 -28.61 -21.25
C GLU A 238 16.27 -29.22 -20.96
N ARG A 239 15.19 -28.49 -21.28
CA ARG A 239 13.98 -29.17 -21.75
C ARG A 239 14.02 -29.18 -23.27
N LYS A 240 14.25 -30.37 -23.82
CA LYS A 240 14.05 -30.71 -25.23
C LYS A 240 12.56 -30.66 -25.57
N ASN A 241 12.28 -30.28 -26.83
CA ASN A 241 10.98 -30.28 -27.53
C ASN A 241 10.11 -29.07 -27.16
N ASP A 242 9.85 -28.07 -28.01
CA ASP A 242 9.43 -28.12 -29.42
C ASP A 242 9.99 -26.94 -30.26
N GLY A 243 10.16 -27.16 -31.57
CA GLY A 243 10.85 -26.28 -32.51
C GLY A 243 10.36 -24.82 -32.56
N GLY A 244 11.29 -23.90 -32.37
CA GLY A 244 11.15 -22.45 -32.58
C GLY A 244 12.53 -21.80 -32.63
N ASP A 245 12.83 -21.17 -33.76
CA ASP A 245 14.13 -20.62 -34.16
C ASP A 245 14.59 -19.44 -33.28
N CYS A 246 15.71 -19.57 -32.56
CA CYS A 246 16.34 -18.48 -31.80
C CYS A 246 17.27 -17.66 -32.71
N GLY A 247 16.67 -16.89 -33.64
CA GLY A 247 17.38 -15.96 -34.51
C GLY A 247 17.67 -14.60 -33.84
N LYS A 248 18.96 -14.32 -33.63
CA LYS A 248 19.70 -13.02 -33.63
C LYS A 248 19.04 -11.74 -33.03
N PRO A 249 19.72 -11.01 -32.12
CA PRO A 249 19.27 -9.67 -31.71
C PRO A 249 19.62 -8.62 -32.77
N ALA A 250 18.60 -8.00 -33.37
CA ALA A 250 18.75 -6.74 -34.08
C ALA A 250 18.76 -5.59 -33.06
N CYS A 251 19.94 -5.08 -32.72
CA CYS A 251 20.09 -3.76 -32.11
C CYS A 251 20.24 -2.74 -33.25
N THR A 252 19.16 -2.06 -33.62
CA THR A 252 19.23 -0.80 -34.36
C THR A 252 19.20 0.38 -33.39
N THR A 253 20.09 1.32 -33.64
CA THR A 253 20.48 2.47 -32.84
C THR A 253 19.40 3.56 -32.75
N LEU A 254 19.51 4.38 -31.69
CA LEU A 254 19.02 5.76 -31.51
C LEU A 254 17.59 5.98 -30.98
N LEU A 255 17.46 6.10 -29.65
CA LEU A 255 16.94 7.34 -29.06
C LEU A 255 17.46 7.54 -27.63
N ASN A 256 17.85 8.77 -27.33
CA ASN A 256 18.56 9.21 -26.13
C ASN A 256 17.89 8.80 -24.80
N CYS A 257 18.60 8.03 -23.98
CA CYS A 257 18.40 7.99 -22.53
C CYS A 257 19.61 8.63 -21.84
N ALA A 258 19.70 9.95 -21.91
CA ALA A 258 20.43 10.72 -20.91
C ALA A 258 19.57 10.73 -19.64
N ASN A 259 20.12 10.21 -18.55
CA ASN A 259 19.57 10.21 -17.19
C ASN A 259 18.28 9.39 -16.99
N PHE A 260 18.42 8.09 -16.70
CA PHE A 260 17.88 7.38 -15.53
C PHE A 260 18.04 5.87 -15.75
N LEU A 261 18.60 5.18 -14.74
CA LEU A 261 18.64 3.72 -14.67
C LEU A 261 17.20 3.16 -14.67
N SER A 262 16.78 2.46 -15.74
CA SER A 262 16.10 1.16 -15.70
C SER A 262 15.37 0.85 -17.03
N CYS A 263 16.00 0.08 -17.92
CA CYS A 263 15.25 -0.73 -18.89
C CYS A 263 14.88 -2.05 -18.23
N LEU A 264 13.58 -2.26 -17.98
CA LEU A 264 13.01 -3.54 -17.56
C LEU A 264 13.07 -4.53 -18.73
N CYS A 265 14.08 -5.41 -18.74
CA CYS A 265 14.03 -6.62 -19.53
C CYS A 265 13.22 -7.66 -18.75
N SER A 266 12.03 -7.96 -19.24
CA SER A 266 11.18 -9.02 -18.72
C SER A 266 11.71 -10.36 -19.23
N THR A 267 12.53 -11.04 -18.44
CA THR A 267 12.65 -12.51 -18.33
C THR A 267 13.63 -12.85 -17.20
N CYS A 268 13.26 -13.81 -16.35
CA CYS A 268 13.94 -14.19 -15.11
C CYS A 268 15.42 -14.54 -15.29
N ALA A 269 16.31 -13.82 -14.59
CA ALA A 269 17.56 -14.37 -14.07
C ALA A 269 17.93 -13.65 -12.75
N LEU A 270 17.91 -14.39 -11.64
CA LEU A 270 18.44 -13.93 -10.35
C LEU A 270 19.98 -13.93 -10.44
N CYS A 271 20.58 -12.78 -10.76
CA CYS A 271 22.02 -12.59 -10.61
C CYS A 271 22.34 -12.23 -9.15
N ARG A 272 22.98 -13.15 -8.42
CA ARG A 272 23.47 -12.90 -7.05
C ARG A 272 24.91 -12.37 -7.13
N LYS A 273 25.18 -11.22 -6.53
CA LYS A 273 26.55 -10.70 -6.31
C LYS A 273 27.36 -11.71 -5.49
N ARG A 274 28.61 -11.97 -5.89
CA ARG A 274 29.67 -12.34 -4.93
C ARG A 274 30.26 -11.06 -4.36
#